data_AF-F0SCS2-F1
#
_entry.id   AF-F0SCS2-F1
#
_cell.length_a   1.000
_cell.length_b   1.000
_cell.length_c   1.000
_cell.angle_alpha   90.00
_cell.angle_beta   90.00
_cell.angle_gamma   90.00
#
_symmetry.space_group_name_H-M   'P 1'
#
loop_
_entity.id
_entity.type
_entity.pdbx_description
1 polymer ?
#
loop_
_entity_poly.entity_id
_entity_poly.type
_entity_poly.pdbx_seq_one_letter_code
_entity_poly.pdbx_strand_id
1 'polypeptide(L)'
;MKIYLKNFFVYLAGLIVLASCSKNEYESGGTVSTVMSITKIKSLHNGDDVLINKENFEGAYQVSGVVISDRNNGNIAPNEIVVQNSSRGTTSGLIFSFNDNNVDVNLGDSIKIDIHGTVLARKNGALKVSGENFTFSKITKVSSNNIVKPRLVTLIDLYSNFFGYESTLVQLNSMSFDNVANGQVYNGEAKFHTESASAIYLTTLPTASFAQKALPLLADFVGIATYYDANSNNFNRAKTLLRMRNEEDTFNETGAIYANFPETFESVPASQKADYLMPAIDDKVTFGSGTWRLYQAVIGNTPSYDRFNPLNGLQAIRLKDKLNGSAYLEMNFDLTHGASKIEIIHAIYGLYSSDPKVASAWNLEYSQDQGATWTKLGNTVAETNTKNPSIVTFNVNIKGKVRFRINKLGYDGYPNGQTGMLNIDDFTVYQNID
;
A
#
# COMPACT_ATOMS: atom_id res chain seq x y z
N MET A 1 -32.41 -43.78 -81.66
CA MET A 1 -32.20 -44.33 -80.30
C MET A 1 -30.95 -43.81 -79.56
N LYS A 2 -29.94 -43.20 -80.23
CA LYS A 2 -28.70 -42.74 -79.56
C LYS A 2 -28.73 -41.31 -78.97
N ILE A 3 -29.69 -40.47 -79.35
CA ILE A 3 -29.74 -39.06 -78.90
C ILE A 3 -30.58 -38.89 -77.61
N TYR A 4 -31.66 -39.66 -77.45
CA TYR A 4 -32.53 -39.56 -76.27
C TYR A 4 -31.92 -40.19 -74.99
N LEU A 5 -31.00 -41.16 -75.13
CA LEU A 5 -30.32 -41.79 -74.00
C LEU A 5 -29.27 -40.87 -73.35
N LYS A 6 -28.66 -39.98 -74.14
CA LYS A 6 -27.65 -39.02 -73.67
C LYS A 6 -28.28 -37.89 -72.86
N ASN A 7 -29.47 -37.43 -73.27
CA ASN A 7 -30.20 -36.40 -72.55
C ASN A 7 -30.85 -36.93 -71.26
N PHE A 8 -31.24 -38.21 -71.21
CA PHE A 8 -31.74 -38.83 -69.98
C PHE A 8 -30.66 -38.93 -68.90
N PHE A 9 -29.42 -39.28 -69.27
CA PHE A 9 -28.29 -39.33 -68.32
C PHE A 9 -27.86 -37.95 -67.81
N VAL A 10 -28.00 -36.89 -68.62
CA VAL A 10 -27.68 -35.52 -68.20
C VAL A 10 -28.75 -34.97 -67.24
N TYR A 11 -30.02 -35.28 -67.45
CA TYR A 11 -31.09 -34.90 -66.52
C TYR A 11 -31.04 -35.71 -65.20
N LEU A 12 -30.63 -36.99 -65.24
CA LEU A 12 -30.46 -37.81 -64.04
C LEU A 12 -29.21 -37.41 -63.23
N ALA A 13 -28.13 -36.99 -63.89
CA ALA A 13 -26.94 -36.45 -63.22
C ALA A 13 -27.18 -35.06 -62.59
N GLY A 14 -28.07 -34.25 -63.17
CA GLY A 14 -28.45 -32.95 -62.61
C GLY A 14 -29.32 -33.03 -61.35
N LEU A 15 -30.10 -34.11 -61.19
CA LEU A 15 -30.96 -34.32 -60.01
C LEU A 15 -30.22 -34.84 -58.78
N ILE A 16 -29.02 -35.43 -58.94
CA ILE A 16 -28.21 -35.93 -57.82
C ILE A 16 -27.42 -34.80 -57.12
N VAL A 17 -27.25 -33.64 -57.78
CA VAL A 17 -26.52 -32.49 -57.20
C VAL A 17 -27.39 -31.66 -56.24
N LEU A 18 -28.72 -31.81 -56.28
CA LEU A 18 -29.63 -31.10 -55.36
C LEU A 18 -29.90 -31.84 -54.04
N ALA A 19 -29.35 -33.04 -53.86
CA ALA A 19 -29.44 -33.81 -52.61
C ALA A 19 -28.14 -33.79 -51.78
N SER A 20 -27.16 -32.94 -52.13
CA SER A 20 -25.90 -32.80 -51.38
C SER A 20 -25.85 -31.58 -50.46
N CYS A 21 -26.98 -30.91 -50.24
CA CYS A 21 -27.08 -30.08 -49.04
C CYS A 21 -27.43 -31.01 -47.88
N SER A 22 -26.44 -31.76 -47.38
CA SER A 22 -26.53 -32.25 -46.00
C SER A 22 -26.76 -30.98 -45.18
N LYS A 23 -27.93 -30.86 -44.56
CA LYS A 23 -28.15 -29.89 -43.51
C LYS A 23 -26.99 -30.14 -42.56
N ASN A 24 -26.02 -29.24 -42.54
CA ASN A 24 -24.90 -29.36 -41.61
C ASN A 24 -25.55 -29.21 -40.25
N GLU A 25 -25.85 -30.34 -39.62
CA GLU A 25 -26.07 -30.46 -38.19
C GLU A 25 -24.72 -30.18 -37.51
N TYR A 26 -24.17 -29.00 -37.74
CA TYR A 26 -23.55 -28.24 -36.65
C TYR A 26 -24.70 -27.67 -35.82
N GLU A 27 -25.62 -28.54 -35.36
CA GLU A 27 -26.21 -28.30 -34.06
C GLU A 27 -25.00 -28.34 -33.14
N SER A 28 -24.53 -27.17 -32.74
CA SER A 28 -23.53 -27.00 -31.71
C SER A 28 -24.03 -27.79 -30.50
N GLY A 29 -23.65 -29.06 -30.39
CA GLY A 29 -23.90 -29.94 -29.25
C GLY A 29 -23.13 -29.54 -28.01
N GLY A 30 -22.82 -28.24 -27.88
CA GLY A 30 -22.28 -27.66 -26.67
C GLY A 30 -23.36 -27.68 -25.61
N THR A 31 -23.10 -28.38 -24.51
CA THR A 31 -23.89 -28.23 -23.30
C THR A 31 -23.66 -26.83 -22.74
N VAL A 32 -24.74 -26.16 -22.34
CA VAL A 32 -24.64 -24.84 -21.69
C VAL A 32 -23.78 -24.98 -20.42
N SER A 33 -22.84 -24.05 -20.23
CA SER A 33 -21.99 -24.03 -19.05
C SER A 33 -22.85 -24.00 -17.79
N THR A 34 -22.60 -24.91 -16.85
CA THR A 34 -23.24 -24.88 -15.53
C THR A 34 -22.77 -23.69 -14.68
N VAL A 35 -21.66 -23.06 -15.09
CA VAL A 35 -21.00 -21.96 -14.40
C VAL A 35 -21.32 -20.63 -15.08
N MET A 36 -21.62 -19.61 -14.28
CA MET A 36 -21.89 -18.24 -14.71
C MET A 36 -20.95 -17.23 -14.02
N SER A 37 -20.88 -16.00 -14.56
CA SER A 37 -20.01 -14.93 -14.02
C SER A 37 -20.69 -14.15 -12.90
N ILE A 38 -19.89 -13.65 -11.95
CA ILE A 38 -20.40 -12.80 -10.86
C ILE A 38 -21.03 -11.52 -11.42
N THR A 39 -20.46 -10.93 -12.48
CA THR A 39 -21.04 -9.76 -13.15
C THR A 39 -22.49 -10.02 -13.60
N LYS A 40 -22.77 -11.21 -14.15
CA LYS A 40 -24.12 -11.58 -14.60
C LYS A 40 -25.07 -11.78 -13.41
N ILE A 41 -24.59 -12.32 -12.29
CA ILE A 41 -25.37 -12.40 -11.04
C ILE A 41 -25.75 -11.00 -10.55
N LYS A 42 -24.76 -10.10 -10.40
CA LYS A 42 -25.00 -8.73 -9.94
C LYS A 42 -26.02 -7.98 -10.82
N SER A 43 -26.00 -8.23 -12.13
CA SER A 43 -26.93 -7.60 -13.08
C SER A 43 -28.40 -7.98 -12.91
N LEU A 44 -28.72 -9.04 -12.14
CA LEU A 44 -30.10 -9.36 -11.82
C LEU A 44 -30.71 -8.42 -10.78
N HIS A 45 -29.89 -7.84 -9.90
CA HIS A 45 -30.39 -7.07 -8.77
C HIS A 45 -30.75 -5.64 -9.21
N ASN A 46 -32.05 -5.38 -9.36
CA ASN A 46 -32.60 -4.09 -9.78
C ASN A 46 -33.16 -3.24 -8.63
N GLY A 47 -32.89 -3.63 -7.38
CA GLY A 47 -33.37 -2.95 -6.17
C GLY A 47 -34.13 -3.87 -5.22
N ASP A 48 -34.77 -4.91 -5.77
CA ASP A 48 -35.48 -5.93 -5.02
C ASP A 48 -34.62 -7.18 -4.79
N ASP A 49 -34.98 -7.95 -3.76
CA ASP A 49 -34.42 -9.28 -3.49
C ASP A 49 -34.73 -10.23 -4.66
N VAL A 50 -33.71 -10.92 -5.17
CA VAL A 50 -33.85 -11.82 -6.33
C VAL A 50 -33.56 -13.26 -5.91
N LEU A 51 -34.56 -14.13 -6.08
CA LEU A 51 -34.36 -15.58 -6.01
C LEU A 51 -33.57 -16.06 -7.23
N ILE A 52 -32.45 -16.75 -7.00
CA ILE A 52 -31.57 -17.30 -8.04
C ILE A 52 -32.02 -18.73 -8.37
N ASN A 53 -32.59 -18.89 -9.56
CA ASN A 53 -32.97 -20.17 -10.13
C ASN A 53 -32.28 -20.40 -11.49
N LYS A 54 -32.35 -21.63 -12.00
CA LYS A 54 -31.69 -22.03 -13.25
C LYS A 54 -32.21 -21.28 -14.46
N GLU A 55 -33.49 -20.90 -14.44
CA GLU A 55 -34.18 -20.19 -15.52
C GLU A 55 -33.61 -18.77 -15.70
N ASN A 56 -33.04 -18.17 -14.66
CA ASN A 56 -32.41 -16.87 -14.77
C ASN A 56 -31.13 -16.89 -15.62
N PHE A 57 -30.54 -18.07 -15.84
CA PHE A 57 -29.21 -18.24 -16.44
C PHE A 57 -29.12 -19.41 -17.41
N GLU A 58 -30.18 -19.69 -18.17
CA GLU A 58 -30.19 -20.68 -19.26
C GLU A 58 -29.73 -22.09 -18.78
N GLY A 59 -30.00 -22.43 -17.52
CA GLY A 59 -29.62 -23.70 -16.91
C GLY A 59 -28.37 -23.66 -16.03
N ALA A 60 -27.62 -22.55 -16.02
CA ALA A 60 -26.49 -22.38 -15.11
C ALA A 60 -26.96 -22.23 -13.65
N TYR A 61 -26.22 -22.84 -12.74
CA TYR A 61 -26.55 -22.85 -11.30
C TYR A 61 -25.33 -22.70 -10.40
N GLN A 62 -24.13 -22.59 -10.99
CA GLN A 62 -22.89 -22.44 -10.26
C GLN A 62 -22.22 -21.12 -10.61
N VAL A 63 -21.48 -20.57 -9.66
CA VAL A 63 -20.55 -19.46 -9.90
C VAL A 63 -19.13 -19.93 -9.62
N SER A 64 -18.15 -19.38 -10.35
CA SER A 64 -16.75 -19.66 -10.10
C SER A 64 -15.93 -18.38 -9.99
N GLY A 65 -14.95 -18.41 -9.09
CA GLY A 65 -14.00 -17.33 -8.87
C GLY A 65 -12.95 -17.74 -7.84
N VAL A 66 -12.11 -16.77 -7.49
CA VAL A 66 -11.06 -16.92 -6.48
C VAL A 66 -11.50 -16.22 -5.21
N VAL A 67 -11.30 -16.88 -4.07
CA VAL A 67 -11.59 -16.34 -2.75
C VAL A 67 -10.58 -15.25 -2.43
N ILE A 68 -11.08 -14.04 -2.17
CA ILE A 68 -10.26 -12.88 -1.78
C ILE A 68 -10.42 -12.52 -0.31
N SER A 69 -11.32 -13.16 0.44
CA SER A 69 -11.40 -13.02 1.90
C SER A 69 -10.44 -13.97 2.62
N ASP A 70 -9.95 -13.55 3.78
CA ASP A 70 -9.07 -14.38 4.61
C ASP A 70 -9.76 -14.81 5.91
N ARG A 71 -9.96 -16.12 6.06
CA ARG A 71 -10.56 -16.73 7.25
C ARG A 71 -9.63 -16.77 8.46
N ASN A 72 -8.31 -16.77 8.25
CA ASN A 72 -7.34 -17.04 9.31
C ASN A 72 -7.02 -15.79 10.14
N ASN A 73 -7.25 -14.60 9.57
CA ASN A 73 -6.89 -13.32 10.18
C ASN A 73 -8.08 -12.57 10.82
N GLY A 74 -9.28 -13.15 10.84
CA GLY A 74 -10.39 -12.69 11.67
C GLY A 74 -11.04 -11.36 11.28
N ASN A 75 -10.63 -10.74 10.16
CA ASN A 75 -11.24 -9.50 9.66
C ASN A 75 -12.46 -9.72 8.73
N ILE A 76 -13.04 -10.91 8.73
CA ILE A 76 -14.30 -11.23 8.05
C ILE A 76 -15.13 -12.16 8.95
N ALA A 77 -16.46 -12.13 8.81
CA ALA A 77 -17.33 -13.06 9.54
C ALA A 77 -17.00 -14.52 9.15
N PRO A 78 -16.94 -15.46 10.11
CA PRO A 78 -16.57 -16.85 9.82
C PRO A 78 -17.51 -17.57 8.84
N ASN A 79 -18.76 -17.12 8.74
CA ASN A 79 -19.75 -17.67 7.83
C ASN A 79 -19.84 -16.91 6.48
N GLU A 80 -18.93 -15.98 6.21
CA GLU A 80 -18.88 -15.23 4.96
C GLU A 80 -17.56 -15.47 4.22
N ILE A 81 -17.65 -15.52 2.88
CA ILE A 81 -16.48 -15.40 2.00
C ILE A 81 -16.76 -14.36 0.93
N VAL A 82 -15.71 -13.73 0.44
CA VAL A 82 -15.78 -12.85 -0.73
C VAL A 82 -15.05 -13.52 -1.87
N VAL A 83 -15.75 -13.68 -2.99
CA VAL A 83 -15.21 -14.32 -4.20
C VAL A 83 -15.17 -13.29 -5.31
N GLN A 84 -14.09 -13.27 -6.07
CA GLN A 84 -13.90 -12.41 -7.22
C GLN A 84 -13.62 -13.24 -8.47
N ASN A 85 -14.16 -12.81 -9.60
CA ASN A 85 -13.78 -13.33 -10.90
C ASN A 85 -13.61 -12.20 -11.92
N SER A 86 -12.83 -12.49 -12.97
CA SER A 86 -12.70 -11.61 -14.12
C SER A 86 -13.28 -12.32 -15.34
N SER A 87 -14.23 -11.69 -16.01
CA SER A 87 -14.88 -12.22 -17.22
C SER A 87 -15.00 -11.10 -18.24
N ARG A 88 -14.53 -11.35 -19.47
CA ARG A 88 -14.58 -10.39 -20.60
C ARG A 88 -14.02 -8.99 -20.25
N GLY A 89 -12.94 -8.94 -19.47
CA GLY A 89 -12.29 -7.70 -19.05
C GLY A 89 -12.94 -6.99 -17.84
N THR A 90 -14.08 -7.48 -17.34
CA THR A 90 -14.72 -6.96 -16.14
C THR A 90 -14.38 -7.82 -14.94
N THR A 91 -13.83 -7.20 -13.90
CA THR A 91 -13.63 -7.83 -12.59
C THR A 91 -14.82 -7.53 -11.70
N SER A 92 -15.44 -8.56 -11.14
CA SER A 92 -16.55 -8.44 -10.21
C SER A 92 -16.36 -9.41 -9.05
N GLY A 93 -16.78 -9.00 -7.87
CA GLY A 93 -16.87 -9.90 -6.74
C GLY A 93 -18.21 -9.78 -6.03
N LEU A 94 -18.43 -10.70 -5.11
CA LEU A 94 -19.67 -10.84 -4.37
C LEU A 94 -19.42 -11.52 -3.03
N ILE A 95 -20.20 -11.14 -2.03
CA ILE A 95 -20.18 -11.75 -0.70
C ILE A 95 -21.16 -12.93 -0.70
N PHE A 96 -20.70 -14.07 -0.20
CA PHE A 96 -21.51 -15.27 0.00
C PHE A 96 -21.61 -15.54 1.50
N SER A 97 -22.82 -15.50 2.04
CA SER A 97 -23.12 -15.69 3.46
C SER A 97 -23.79 -17.05 3.66
N PHE A 98 -23.14 -17.93 4.41
CA PHE A 98 -23.56 -19.31 4.65
C PHE A 98 -24.17 -19.47 6.05
N ASN A 99 -24.84 -20.60 6.27
CA ASN A 99 -25.46 -20.96 7.56
C ASN A 99 -24.53 -21.77 8.49
N ASP A 100 -23.35 -22.14 8.01
CA ASP A 100 -22.26 -22.76 8.76
C ASP A 100 -20.97 -21.91 8.65
N ASN A 101 -19.98 -22.21 9.50
CA ASN A 101 -18.70 -21.49 9.51
C ASN A 101 -17.69 -22.14 8.56
N ASN A 102 -16.89 -21.30 7.92
CA ASN A 102 -15.83 -21.72 7.02
C ASN A 102 -14.72 -22.49 7.76
N VAL A 103 -14.57 -23.78 7.43
CA VAL A 103 -13.50 -24.64 7.98
C VAL A 103 -12.36 -24.96 6.98
N ASP A 104 -12.60 -24.83 5.67
CA ASP A 104 -11.71 -25.41 4.63
C ASP A 104 -11.39 -24.50 3.43
N VAL A 105 -12.04 -23.34 3.30
CA VAL A 105 -11.91 -22.44 2.15
C VAL A 105 -10.97 -21.29 2.50
N ASN A 106 -9.78 -21.28 1.89
CA ASN A 106 -8.73 -20.32 2.20
C ASN A 106 -8.64 -19.20 1.16
N LEU A 107 -7.98 -18.10 1.55
CA LEU A 107 -7.59 -17.04 0.63
C LEU A 107 -6.81 -17.63 -0.56
N GLY A 108 -7.17 -17.26 -1.78
CA GLY A 108 -6.55 -17.76 -3.01
C GLY A 108 -7.07 -19.10 -3.50
N ASP A 109 -8.02 -19.74 -2.81
CA ASP A 109 -8.71 -20.91 -3.36
C ASP A 109 -9.59 -20.50 -4.54
N SER A 110 -9.43 -21.18 -5.67
CA SER A 110 -10.38 -21.13 -6.77
C SER A 110 -11.48 -22.14 -6.50
N ILE A 111 -12.73 -21.68 -6.53
CA ILE A 111 -13.89 -22.48 -6.14
C ILE A 111 -15.01 -22.39 -7.17
N LYS A 112 -15.90 -23.37 -7.10
CA LYS A 112 -17.25 -23.35 -7.68
C LYS A 112 -18.26 -23.41 -6.55
N ILE A 113 -19.29 -22.57 -6.60
CA ILE A 113 -20.35 -22.53 -5.59
C ILE A 113 -21.67 -22.80 -6.28
N ASP A 114 -22.42 -23.81 -5.83
CA ASP A 114 -23.82 -24.01 -6.22
C ASP A 114 -24.72 -22.99 -5.51
N ILE A 115 -25.34 -22.11 -6.30
CA ILE A 115 -26.15 -20.98 -5.83
C ILE A 115 -27.64 -21.17 -6.14
N HIS A 116 -28.06 -22.36 -6.55
CA HIS A 116 -29.47 -22.63 -6.85
C HIS A 116 -30.36 -22.51 -5.60
N GLY A 117 -31.47 -21.78 -5.72
CA GLY A 117 -32.42 -21.56 -4.62
C GLY A 117 -31.91 -20.57 -3.56
N THR A 118 -30.84 -19.84 -3.85
CA THR A 118 -30.34 -18.75 -2.99
C THR A 118 -30.99 -17.42 -3.36
N VAL A 119 -30.84 -16.41 -2.51
CA VAL A 119 -31.35 -15.05 -2.71
C VAL A 119 -30.18 -14.08 -2.81
N LEU A 120 -30.18 -13.29 -3.86
CA LEU A 120 -29.33 -12.12 -4.06
C LEU A 120 -30.05 -10.89 -3.49
N ALA A 121 -29.52 -10.35 -2.40
CA ALA A 121 -30.16 -9.25 -1.67
C ALA A 121 -29.11 -8.29 -1.10
N ARG A 122 -29.52 -7.05 -0.85
CA ARG A 122 -28.72 -6.12 -0.05
C ARG A 122 -28.95 -6.41 1.43
N LYS A 123 -27.86 -6.60 2.19
CA LYS A 123 -27.88 -6.77 3.65
C LYS A 123 -26.81 -5.89 4.28
N ASN A 124 -27.21 -5.03 5.21
CA ASN A 124 -26.35 -4.03 5.83
C ASN A 124 -25.61 -3.18 4.78
N GLY A 125 -26.30 -2.79 3.70
CA GLY A 125 -25.76 -2.03 2.57
C GLY A 125 -25.02 -2.84 1.50
N ALA A 126 -24.40 -3.97 1.84
CA ALA A 126 -23.62 -4.78 0.89
C ALA A 126 -24.50 -5.75 0.09
N LEU A 127 -24.16 -6.01 -1.18
CA LEU A 127 -24.82 -7.05 -1.98
C LEU A 127 -24.29 -8.43 -1.59
N LYS A 128 -25.19 -9.33 -1.19
CA LYS A 128 -24.84 -10.67 -0.71
C LYS A 128 -25.71 -11.75 -1.35
N VAL A 129 -25.17 -12.96 -1.42
CA VAL A 129 -25.92 -14.19 -1.71
C VAL A 129 -26.07 -14.98 -0.42
N SER A 130 -27.30 -15.38 -0.11
CA SER A 130 -27.64 -16.14 1.10
C SER A 130 -28.84 -17.06 0.83
N GLY A 131 -29.10 -18.07 1.67
CA GLY A 131 -30.27 -18.93 1.51
C GLY A 131 -30.41 -19.94 2.64
N GLU A 132 -31.60 -20.53 2.82
CA GLU A 132 -31.91 -21.44 3.94
C GLU A 132 -31.03 -22.71 3.97
N ASN A 133 -30.72 -23.29 2.80
CA ASN A 133 -29.90 -24.49 2.67
C ASN A 133 -28.49 -24.20 2.11
N PHE A 134 -28.02 -22.97 2.29
CA PHE A 134 -26.75 -22.52 1.74
C PHE A 134 -25.62 -22.71 2.76
N THR A 135 -24.88 -23.81 2.62
CA THR A 135 -23.77 -24.20 3.50
C THR A 135 -22.47 -24.39 2.72
N PHE A 136 -21.32 -24.44 3.41
CA PHE A 136 -20.00 -24.63 2.78
C PHE A 136 -19.89 -25.95 1.99
N SER A 137 -20.76 -26.94 2.24
CA SER A 137 -20.88 -28.16 1.42
C SER A 137 -21.26 -27.89 -0.06
N LYS A 138 -21.82 -26.72 -0.35
CA LYS A 138 -22.13 -26.26 -1.72
C LYS A 138 -20.91 -25.79 -2.50
N ILE A 139 -19.75 -25.76 -1.87
CA ILE A 139 -18.49 -25.32 -2.45
C ILE A 139 -17.69 -26.52 -2.94
N THR A 140 -17.26 -26.48 -4.18
CA THR A 140 -16.25 -27.38 -4.74
C THR A 140 -14.97 -26.60 -4.99
N LYS A 141 -13.90 -26.97 -4.30
CA LYS A 141 -12.56 -26.41 -4.54
C LYS A 141 -11.98 -26.95 -5.84
N VAL A 142 -11.42 -26.06 -6.65
CA VAL A 142 -10.83 -26.35 -7.97
C VAL A 142 -9.30 -26.32 -7.88
N SER A 143 -8.74 -25.29 -7.24
CA SER A 143 -7.30 -25.12 -7.03
C SER A 143 -7.04 -24.21 -5.83
N SER A 144 -5.80 -24.17 -5.35
CA SER A 144 -5.39 -23.40 -4.17
C SER A 144 -4.22 -22.47 -4.48
N ASN A 145 -3.98 -21.49 -3.60
CA ASN A 145 -2.85 -20.56 -3.66
C ASN A 145 -2.78 -19.72 -4.95
N ASN A 146 -3.94 -19.40 -5.53
CA ASN A 146 -4.00 -18.52 -6.70
C ASN A 146 -3.80 -17.07 -6.27
N ILE A 147 -2.94 -16.35 -6.98
CA ILE A 147 -2.66 -14.93 -6.72
C ILE A 147 -3.71 -14.08 -7.44
N VAL A 148 -4.45 -13.27 -6.69
CA VAL A 148 -5.34 -12.24 -7.24
C VAL A 148 -4.62 -10.90 -7.16
N LYS A 149 -4.34 -10.30 -8.32
CA LYS A 149 -3.75 -8.96 -8.39
C LYS A 149 -4.80 -7.91 -8.01
N PRO A 150 -4.55 -7.06 -7.00
CA PRO A 150 -5.43 -5.94 -6.67
C PRO A 150 -5.58 -4.96 -7.83
N ARG A 151 -6.72 -4.28 -7.88
CA ARG A 151 -6.94 -3.16 -8.81
C ARG A 151 -6.36 -1.89 -8.18
N LEU A 152 -5.26 -1.37 -8.71
CA LEU A 152 -4.73 -0.08 -8.29
C LEU A 152 -5.72 1.03 -8.69
N VAL A 153 -6.15 1.84 -7.72
CA VAL A 153 -7.10 2.94 -7.92
C VAL A 153 -6.69 4.15 -7.08
N THR A 154 -7.13 5.34 -7.48
CA THR A 154 -7.03 6.52 -6.61
C THR A 154 -8.18 6.51 -5.60
N LEU A 155 -8.03 7.20 -4.47
CA LEU A 155 -9.11 7.37 -3.51
C LEU A 155 -10.34 8.03 -4.15
N ILE A 156 -10.11 8.99 -5.05
CA ILE A 156 -11.13 9.72 -5.80
C ILE A 156 -11.93 8.78 -6.72
N ASP A 157 -11.23 8.02 -7.55
CA ASP A 157 -11.89 7.09 -8.47
C ASP A 157 -12.69 6.01 -7.73
N LEU A 158 -12.19 5.58 -6.56
CA LEU A 158 -12.85 4.58 -5.74
C LEU A 158 -14.17 5.10 -5.17
N TYR A 159 -14.22 6.29 -4.55
CA TYR A 159 -15.49 6.80 -4.01
C TYR A 159 -16.45 7.24 -5.12
N SER A 160 -15.95 7.79 -6.23
CA SER A 160 -16.79 8.23 -7.36
C SER A 160 -17.44 7.06 -8.10
N ASN A 161 -16.81 5.88 -8.12
CA ASN A 161 -17.28 4.71 -8.87
C ASN A 161 -17.42 3.46 -7.98
N PHE A 162 -17.70 3.65 -6.68
CA PHE A 162 -17.61 2.58 -5.68
C PHE A 162 -18.44 1.34 -6.01
N PHE A 163 -19.62 1.53 -6.62
CA PHE A 163 -20.49 0.42 -7.05
C PHE A 163 -19.78 -0.59 -7.97
N GLY A 164 -18.88 -0.12 -8.85
CA GLY A 164 -18.07 -0.96 -9.74
C GLY A 164 -16.86 -1.63 -9.07
N TYR A 165 -16.54 -1.23 -7.84
CA TYR A 165 -15.48 -1.81 -7.02
C TYR A 165 -16.01 -2.68 -5.89
N GLU A 166 -17.31 -2.60 -5.58
CA GLU A 166 -17.93 -3.39 -4.53
C GLU A 166 -17.59 -4.88 -4.65
N SER A 167 -17.11 -5.42 -3.53
CA SER A 167 -16.65 -6.79 -3.31
C SER A 167 -15.46 -7.18 -4.21
N THR A 168 -14.68 -6.21 -4.68
CA THR A 168 -13.43 -6.46 -5.39
C THR A 168 -12.22 -6.05 -4.57
N LEU A 169 -11.08 -6.66 -4.87
CA LEU A 169 -9.78 -6.36 -4.27
C LEU A 169 -9.19 -5.12 -4.94
N VAL A 170 -8.98 -4.08 -4.15
CA VAL A 170 -8.42 -2.80 -4.60
C VAL A 170 -7.16 -2.45 -3.83
N GLN A 171 -6.30 -1.64 -4.42
CA GLN A 171 -5.10 -1.08 -3.80
C GLN A 171 -5.16 0.45 -3.85
N LEU A 172 -4.87 1.09 -2.73
CA LEU A 172 -4.69 2.53 -2.57
C LEU A 172 -3.25 2.79 -2.12
N ASN A 173 -2.57 3.76 -2.73
CA ASN A 173 -1.19 4.10 -2.38
C ASN A 173 -1.13 5.41 -1.60
N SER A 174 -0.23 5.49 -0.63
CA SER A 174 0.11 6.69 0.14
C SER A 174 -1.11 7.31 0.81
N MET A 175 -1.91 6.47 1.47
CA MET A 175 -3.07 6.90 2.21
C MET A 175 -2.68 7.35 3.61
N SER A 176 -3.13 8.54 3.98
CA SER A 176 -3.15 9.04 5.34
C SER A 176 -4.59 9.07 5.85
N PHE A 177 -4.78 9.40 7.13
CA PHE A 177 -6.08 9.41 7.79
C PHE A 177 -6.37 10.75 8.44
N ASP A 178 -7.66 11.08 8.56
CA ASP A 178 -8.10 12.27 9.29
C ASP A 178 -7.99 12.06 10.80
N ASN A 179 -7.35 13.01 11.50
CA ASN A 179 -7.34 13.11 12.97
C ASN A 179 -6.82 11.84 13.70
N VAL A 180 -5.77 11.19 13.19
CA VAL A 180 -5.14 10.04 13.87
C VAL A 180 -4.61 10.45 15.22
N ALA A 181 -5.11 9.84 16.28
CA ALA A 181 -4.52 9.99 17.61
C ALA A 181 -3.19 9.23 17.69
N ASN A 182 -2.22 9.77 18.43
CA ASN A 182 -0.96 9.06 18.65
C ASN A 182 -1.23 7.70 19.34
N GLY A 183 -0.76 6.62 18.73
CA GLY A 183 -1.00 5.25 19.22
C GLY A 183 -2.38 4.67 18.91
N GLN A 184 -3.17 5.27 18.01
CA GLN A 184 -4.38 4.65 17.48
C GLN A 184 -4.04 3.29 16.85
N VAL A 185 -4.91 2.30 17.06
CA VAL A 185 -4.77 0.94 16.51
C VAL A 185 -5.71 0.70 15.33
N TYR A 186 -5.50 -0.38 14.60
CA TYR A 186 -6.35 -0.76 13.45
C TYR A 186 -7.83 -1.03 13.82
N ASN A 187 -8.12 -1.46 15.05
CA ASN A 187 -9.47 -1.84 15.51
C ASN A 187 -10.49 -0.72 15.27
N GLY A 188 -11.56 -1.05 14.54
CA GLY A 188 -12.65 -0.14 14.23
C GLY A 188 -12.58 0.42 12.81
N GLU A 189 -12.94 1.69 12.67
CA GLU A 189 -12.97 2.40 11.39
C GLU A 189 -12.01 3.60 11.45
N ALA A 190 -11.14 3.73 10.46
CA ALA A 190 -10.26 4.89 10.29
C ALA A 190 -10.59 5.58 8.96
N LYS A 191 -10.92 6.88 9.02
CA LYS A 191 -11.31 7.66 7.84
C LYS A 191 -10.07 8.07 7.05
N PHE A 192 -9.96 7.67 5.78
CA PHE A 192 -8.89 8.17 4.91
C PHE A 192 -9.02 9.69 4.71
N HIS A 193 -7.89 10.38 4.71
CA HIS A 193 -7.83 11.81 4.49
C HIS A 193 -8.30 12.15 3.07
N THR A 194 -9.21 13.11 2.97
CA THR A 194 -9.76 13.57 1.69
C THR A 194 -10.36 14.96 1.84
N GLU A 195 -10.18 15.78 0.81
CA GLU A 195 -10.83 17.10 0.70
C GLU A 195 -12.30 16.99 0.22
N SER A 196 -12.74 15.79 -0.18
CA SER A 196 -14.10 15.51 -0.63
C SER A 196 -15.08 15.31 0.53
N ALA A 197 -16.36 15.62 0.28
CA ALA A 197 -17.45 15.25 1.19
C ALA A 197 -17.66 13.72 1.26
N SER A 198 -17.27 12.98 0.22
CA SER A 198 -17.29 11.51 0.20
C SER A 198 -16.06 10.96 0.89
N ALA A 199 -16.25 9.95 1.74
CA ALA A 199 -15.18 9.36 2.54
C ALA A 199 -15.16 7.84 2.42
N ILE A 200 -13.96 7.26 2.39
CA ILE A 200 -13.75 5.82 2.52
C ILE A 200 -13.08 5.57 3.87
N TYR A 201 -13.53 4.54 4.55
CA TYR A 201 -12.99 4.14 5.84
C TYR A 201 -12.25 2.82 5.71
N LEU A 202 -11.02 2.75 6.22
CA LEU A 202 -10.39 1.47 6.51
C LEU A 202 -11.16 0.82 7.66
N THR A 203 -11.50 -0.47 7.55
CA THR A 203 -12.25 -1.19 8.58
C THR A 203 -11.53 -2.45 9.05
N THR A 204 -11.46 -2.61 10.36
CA THR A 204 -10.91 -3.79 11.03
C THR A 204 -11.83 -4.23 12.17
N LEU A 205 -12.23 -5.49 12.14
CA LEU A 205 -13.00 -6.10 13.23
C LEU A 205 -12.12 -6.29 14.47
N PRO A 206 -12.70 -6.24 15.69
CA PRO A 206 -11.96 -6.55 16.92
C PRO A 206 -11.38 -7.97 16.96
N THR A 207 -11.94 -8.89 16.18
CA THR A 207 -11.48 -10.27 16.04
C THR A 207 -10.26 -10.43 15.13
N ALA A 208 -9.83 -9.36 14.45
CA ALA A 208 -8.69 -9.46 13.55
C ALA A 208 -7.38 -9.60 14.33
N SER A 209 -6.48 -10.48 13.86
CA SER A 209 -5.17 -10.74 14.47
C SER A 209 -4.30 -9.48 14.62
N PHE A 210 -4.49 -8.52 13.71
CA PHE A 210 -3.77 -7.26 13.64
C PHE A 210 -4.55 -6.08 14.23
N ALA A 211 -5.73 -6.29 14.83
CA ALA A 211 -6.59 -5.21 15.32
C ALA A 211 -5.90 -4.30 16.37
N GLN A 212 -4.95 -4.84 17.13
CA GLN A 212 -4.21 -4.11 18.16
C GLN A 212 -2.89 -3.50 17.67
N LYS A 213 -2.51 -3.70 16.40
CA LYS A 213 -1.33 -3.06 15.83
C LYS A 213 -1.56 -1.57 15.67
N ALA A 214 -0.49 -0.78 15.82
CA ALA A 214 -0.55 0.66 15.62
C ALA A 214 -0.90 0.99 14.16
N LEU A 215 -1.79 1.95 13.98
CA LEU A 215 -2.18 2.44 12.66
C LEU A 215 -1.05 3.34 12.11
N PRO A 216 -0.57 3.12 10.87
CA PRO A 216 0.39 4.02 10.24
C PRO A 216 -0.17 5.42 10.02
N LEU A 217 0.73 6.41 10.04
CA LEU A 217 0.41 7.77 9.60
C LEU A 217 0.22 7.84 8.08
N LEU A 218 0.99 7.04 7.36
CA LEU A 218 0.94 6.92 5.90
C LEU A 218 1.28 5.47 5.52
N ALA A 219 0.49 4.86 4.64
CA ALA A 219 0.83 3.55 4.07
C ALA A 219 0.09 3.29 2.75
N ASP A 220 0.50 2.24 2.05
CA ASP A 220 -0.25 1.65 0.97
C ASP A 220 -1.15 0.54 1.55
N PHE A 221 -2.40 0.48 1.09
CA PHE A 221 -3.39 -0.49 1.56
C PHE A 221 -3.98 -1.29 0.41
N VAL A 222 -4.12 -2.59 0.64
CA VAL A 222 -4.93 -3.50 -0.16
C VAL A 222 -6.16 -3.88 0.65
N GLY A 223 -7.31 -4.03 0.00
CA GLY A 223 -8.49 -4.48 0.70
C GLY A 223 -9.68 -4.72 -0.19
N ILE A 224 -10.72 -5.28 0.40
CA ILE A 224 -12.00 -5.54 -0.23
C ILE A 224 -12.87 -4.30 -0.05
N ALA A 225 -13.26 -3.66 -1.14
CA ALA A 225 -14.21 -2.55 -1.08
C ALA A 225 -15.60 -3.10 -0.74
N THR A 226 -16.26 -2.57 0.30
CA THR A 226 -17.59 -3.02 0.73
C THR A 226 -18.42 -1.86 1.26
N TYR A 227 -19.74 -1.99 1.16
CA TYR A 227 -20.67 -1.13 1.90
C TYR A 227 -20.91 -1.68 3.31
N TYR A 228 -21.26 -0.79 4.24
CA TYR A 228 -21.79 -1.18 5.54
C TYR A 228 -22.75 -0.13 6.11
N ASP A 229 -23.92 -0.58 6.54
CA ASP A 229 -24.86 0.19 7.36
C ASP A 229 -25.50 -0.76 8.38
N ALA A 230 -25.31 -0.47 9.68
CA ALA A 230 -25.85 -1.29 10.74
C ALA A 230 -27.39 -1.21 10.85
N ASN A 231 -28.01 -0.18 10.27
CA ASN A 231 -29.43 0.14 10.44
C ASN A 231 -30.23 0.05 9.14
N SER A 232 -29.59 -0.22 7.99
CA SER A 232 -30.25 -0.26 6.70
C SER A 232 -29.64 -1.27 5.75
N ASN A 233 -30.49 -1.84 4.90
CA ASN A 233 -30.03 -2.61 3.74
C ASN A 233 -29.70 -1.70 2.55
N ASN A 234 -30.04 -0.41 2.59
CA ASN A 234 -29.82 0.49 1.45
C ASN A 234 -28.36 0.93 1.34
N PHE A 235 -27.75 0.75 0.17
CA PHE A 235 -26.36 1.15 -0.09
C PHE A 235 -26.19 2.68 -0.25
N ASN A 236 -27.24 3.43 -0.60
CA ASN A 236 -27.15 4.88 -0.88
C ASN A 236 -26.71 5.71 0.33
N ARG A 237 -26.95 5.22 1.55
CA ARG A 237 -26.53 5.86 2.81
C ARG A 237 -25.48 5.05 3.58
N ALA A 238 -25.11 3.89 3.05
CA ALA A 238 -24.14 3.03 3.69
C ALA A 238 -22.75 3.65 3.59
N LYS A 239 -21.93 3.42 4.61
CA LYS A 239 -20.51 3.80 4.58
C LYS A 239 -19.81 2.96 3.51
N THR A 240 -18.92 3.60 2.77
CA THR A 240 -17.96 2.94 1.89
C THR A 240 -16.72 2.58 2.67
N LEU A 241 -16.42 1.29 2.75
CA LEU A 241 -15.33 0.74 3.53
C LEU A 241 -14.30 0.05 2.64
N LEU A 242 -13.04 0.08 3.06
CA LEU A 242 -11.97 -0.80 2.60
C LEU A 242 -11.63 -1.77 3.72
N ARG A 243 -11.84 -3.06 3.50
CA ARG A 243 -11.57 -4.12 4.50
C ARG A 243 -10.29 -4.85 4.15
N MET A 244 -9.26 -4.69 4.97
CA MET A 244 -8.04 -5.49 4.85
C MET A 244 -8.34 -6.96 5.11
N ARG A 245 -7.61 -7.85 4.45
CA ARG A 245 -7.74 -9.30 4.65
C ARG A 245 -6.88 -9.74 5.83
N ASN A 246 -5.66 -9.22 5.89
CA ASN A 246 -4.64 -9.52 6.89
C ASN A 246 -3.60 -8.39 6.96
N GLU A 247 -2.55 -8.54 7.76
CA GLU A 247 -1.51 -7.52 7.93
C GLU A 247 -0.64 -7.28 6.69
N GLU A 248 -0.49 -8.27 5.82
CA GLU A 248 0.27 -8.15 4.56
C GLU A 248 -0.43 -7.23 3.54
N ASP A 249 -1.68 -6.86 3.81
CA ASP A 249 -2.41 -5.88 3.01
C ASP A 249 -2.02 -4.43 3.35
N THR A 250 -1.14 -4.19 4.32
CA THR A 250 -0.51 -2.88 4.51
C THR A 250 0.99 -2.98 4.25
N PHE A 251 1.53 -2.01 3.50
CA PHE A 251 2.98 -1.91 3.24
C PHE A 251 3.38 -0.46 2.99
N ASN A 252 4.68 -0.20 2.87
CA ASN A 252 5.25 1.15 2.78
C ASN A 252 4.81 2.06 3.95
N GLU A 253 4.74 1.47 5.14
CA GLU A 253 4.25 2.11 6.35
C GLU A 253 5.22 3.19 6.86
N THR A 254 4.66 4.34 7.25
CA THR A 254 5.33 5.40 7.98
C THR A 254 4.68 5.55 9.35
N GLY A 255 5.45 5.31 10.40
CA GLY A 255 5.00 5.46 11.79
C GLY A 255 5.01 6.90 12.27
N ALA A 256 4.73 7.11 13.55
CA ALA A 256 4.75 8.43 14.17
C ALA A 256 6.18 9.01 14.24
N ILE A 257 6.30 10.34 14.19
CA ILE A 257 7.57 11.01 14.48
C ILE A 257 7.99 10.69 15.92
N TYR A 258 9.27 10.46 16.18
CA TYR A 258 9.78 10.30 17.55
C TYR A 258 9.56 11.58 18.38
N ALA A 259 9.31 11.42 19.68
CA ALA A 259 9.26 12.58 20.58
C ALA A 259 10.56 13.40 20.49
N ASN A 260 10.43 14.73 20.52
CA ASN A 260 11.53 15.70 20.38
C ASN A 260 12.23 15.70 19.01
N PHE A 261 11.64 15.08 17.98
CA PHE A 261 12.03 15.24 16.58
C PHE A 261 11.03 16.18 15.86
N PRO A 262 11.45 16.97 14.86
CA PRO A 262 12.83 17.13 14.34
C PRO A 262 13.82 17.60 15.41
N GLU A 263 15.05 17.07 15.35
CA GLU A 263 16.17 17.73 16.00
C GLU A 263 16.58 18.94 15.17
N THR A 264 16.24 20.11 15.68
CA THR A 264 16.48 21.41 15.03
C THR A 264 17.86 21.99 15.37
N PHE A 265 18.59 21.38 16.32
CA PHE A 265 19.85 21.86 16.87
C PHE A 265 19.79 23.26 17.51
N GLU A 266 18.57 23.74 17.81
CA GLU A 266 18.33 25.09 18.35
C GLU A 266 18.36 25.16 19.87
N SER A 267 18.31 24.02 20.56
CA SER A 267 18.13 23.97 22.02
C SER A 267 19.35 24.46 22.80
N VAL A 268 20.51 24.58 22.15
CA VAL A 268 21.74 25.11 22.74
C VAL A 268 22.34 26.20 21.85
N PRO A 269 23.04 27.20 22.43
CA PRO A 269 23.64 28.25 21.62
C PRO A 269 24.90 27.76 20.90
N ALA A 270 25.17 28.31 19.71
CA ALA A 270 26.36 28.01 18.92
C ALA A 270 27.69 28.12 19.67
N SER A 271 27.76 29.02 20.66
CA SER A 271 28.94 29.19 21.54
C SER A 271 29.30 27.94 22.33
N GLN A 272 28.37 27.01 22.53
CA GLN A 272 28.63 25.75 23.23
C GLN A 272 29.61 24.86 22.46
N LYS A 273 29.62 24.95 21.12
CA LYS A 273 30.52 24.16 20.26
C LYS A 273 30.90 24.96 19.01
N ALA A 274 31.71 25.99 19.21
CA ALA A 274 32.11 26.95 18.16
C ALA A 274 33.47 26.64 17.49
N ASP A 275 34.25 25.70 18.03
CA ASP A 275 35.56 25.33 17.50
C ASP A 275 35.55 23.90 16.94
N TYR A 276 36.26 23.66 15.85
CA TYR A 276 36.52 22.32 15.31
C TYR A 276 37.55 21.52 16.11
N LEU A 277 38.26 22.18 17.04
CA LEU A 277 39.17 21.52 17.98
C LEU A 277 38.43 20.43 18.74
N MET A 278 39.04 19.24 18.80
CA MET A 278 38.54 18.06 19.50
C MET A 278 39.42 17.78 20.72
N PRO A 279 39.31 18.56 21.82
CA PRO A 279 40.15 18.37 23.00
C PRO A 279 39.88 17.03 23.70
N ALA A 280 38.71 16.43 23.44
CA ALA A 280 38.37 15.04 23.75
C ALA A 280 37.96 14.30 22.47
N ILE A 281 38.21 12.98 22.42
CA ILE A 281 37.82 12.09 21.31
C ILE A 281 36.28 12.08 21.09
N ASP A 282 35.53 12.47 22.12
CA ASP A 282 34.08 12.46 22.19
C ASP A 282 33.50 13.85 22.50
N ASP A 283 33.68 14.80 21.58
CA ASP A 283 33.01 16.09 21.72
C ASP A 283 31.50 15.91 21.57
N LYS A 284 30.78 16.09 22.67
CA LYS A 284 29.37 15.70 22.85
C LYS A 284 28.55 16.91 23.28
N VAL A 285 27.41 17.10 22.65
CA VAL A 285 26.44 18.15 22.97
C VAL A 285 25.07 17.52 23.15
N THR A 286 24.35 17.92 24.21
CA THR A 286 22.97 17.46 24.44
C THR A 286 22.00 18.48 23.88
N PHE A 287 21.22 18.04 22.88
CA PHE A 287 20.16 18.81 22.24
C PHE A 287 18.77 18.32 22.68
N GLY A 288 17.70 18.79 22.02
CA GLY A 288 16.31 18.47 22.36
C GLY A 288 15.98 16.98 22.21
N SER A 289 16.50 16.33 21.17
CA SER A 289 16.31 14.90 20.90
C SER A 289 17.17 13.99 21.78
N GLY A 290 18.32 14.49 22.27
CA GLY A 290 19.28 13.72 23.07
C GLY A 290 20.73 14.18 22.88
N THR A 291 21.68 13.35 23.33
CA THR A 291 23.12 13.65 23.19
C THR A 291 23.66 13.25 21.84
N TRP A 292 24.33 14.17 21.16
CA TRP A 292 25.00 13.95 19.88
C TRP A 292 26.51 14.15 20.01
N ARG A 293 27.28 13.34 19.30
CA ARG A 293 28.72 13.50 19.14
C ARG A 293 28.98 14.28 17.85
N LEU A 294 29.78 15.34 17.96
CA LEU A 294 30.16 16.24 16.88
C LEU A 294 31.66 16.08 16.61
N TYR A 295 32.02 15.28 15.61
CA TYR A 295 33.41 15.04 15.23
C TYR A 295 33.78 15.88 14.01
N GLN A 296 34.76 16.79 14.16
CA GLN A 296 35.11 17.77 13.12
C GLN A 296 33.89 18.58 12.65
N ALA A 297 33.05 18.95 13.61
CA ALA A 297 31.84 19.72 13.39
C ALA A 297 31.71 20.83 14.45
N VAL A 298 30.93 21.86 14.13
CA VAL A 298 30.55 22.95 15.04
C VAL A 298 29.05 23.19 14.95
N ILE A 299 28.50 23.91 15.91
CA ILE A 299 27.20 24.55 15.77
C ILE A 299 27.45 25.90 15.07
N GLY A 300 27.02 26.00 13.82
CA GLY A 300 27.24 27.16 12.97
C GLY A 300 26.02 28.07 12.93
N ASN A 301 26.21 29.35 13.25
CA ASN A 301 25.17 30.38 13.25
C ASN A 301 25.59 31.63 12.46
N THR A 302 26.55 31.50 11.54
CA THR A 302 27.10 32.62 10.78
C THR A 302 26.07 33.08 9.75
N PRO A 303 25.46 34.26 9.92
CA PRO A 303 24.39 34.71 9.02
C PRO A 303 24.93 34.82 7.60
N SER A 304 24.15 34.39 6.60
CA SER A 304 24.56 34.35 5.18
C SER A 304 25.69 33.37 4.86
N TYR A 305 26.08 32.48 5.76
CA TYR A 305 27.01 31.41 5.41
C TYR A 305 26.53 30.05 5.87
N ASP A 306 26.18 29.92 7.16
CA ASP A 306 25.51 28.74 7.65
C ASP A 306 24.08 28.70 7.12
N ARG A 307 23.67 27.53 6.63
CA ARG A 307 22.35 27.32 6.07
C ARG A 307 21.55 26.37 6.96
N PHE A 308 20.55 26.96 7.60
CA PHE A 308 19.57 26.34 8.47
C PHE A 308 18.16 26.58 7.91
N ASN A 309 17.15 26.00 8.53
CA ASN A 309 15.76 26.15 8.12
C ASN A 309 15.38 27.64 7.98
N PRO A 310 15.01 28.12 6.78
CA PRO A 310 14.75 29.54 6.55
C PRO A 310 13.46 30.05 7.19
N LEU A 311 12.58 29.17 7.68
CA LEU A 311 11.32 29.57 8.29
C LEU A 311 11.50 30.02 9.75
N ASN A 312 12.38 29.36 10.49
CA ASN A 312 12.50 29.54 11.95
C ASN A 312 13.87 29.18 12.56
N GLY A 313 14.85 28.76 11.76
CA GLY A 313 16.18 28.39 12.25
C GLY A 313 17.06 29.61 12.56
N LEU A 314 18.01 29.42 13.48
CA LEU A 314 19.06 30.35 13.86
C LEU A 314 20.46 29.73 13.68
N GLN A 315 20.56 28.40 13.67
CA GLN A 315 21.82 27.67 13.54
C GLN A 315 21.63 26.28 12.93
N ALA A 316 22.73 25.67 12.51
CA ALA A 316 22.78 24.30 12.01
C ALA A 316 24.07 23.63 12.45
N ILE A 317 24.16 22.31 12.33
CA ILE A 317 25.46 21.63 12.47
C ILE A 317 26.27 21.87 11.20
N ARG A 318 27.48 22.43 11.33
CA ARG A 318 28.42 22.61 10.22
C ARG A 318 29.59 21.62 10.32
N LEU A 319 29.67 20.70 9.38
CA LEU A 319 30.77 19.73 9.26
C LEU A 319 31.90 20.27 8.36
N LYS A 320 33.15 20.05 8.78
CA LYS A 320 34.34 20.68 8.21
C LYS A 320 34.70 20.18 6.80
N ASP A 321 35.31 21.06 6.00
CA ASP A 321 35.90 20.78 4.70
C ASP A 321 37.34 20.24 4.78
N LYS A 322 37.89 19.82 3.64
CA LYS A 322 39.32 19.53 3.41
C LYS A 322 39.97 18.57 4.41
N LEU A 323 39.21 17.56 4.85
CA LEU A 323 39.72 16.48 5.69
C LEU A 323 40.18 15.30 4.85
N ASN A 324 41.25 14.63 5.27
CA ASN A 324 41.64 13.34 4.69
C ASN A 324 40.64 12.24 5.11
N GLY A 325 40.10 12.33 6.33
CA GLY A 325 39.05 11.44 6.85
C GLY A 325 37.66 12.07 6.89
N SER A 326 36.72 11.35 7.50
CA SER A 326 35.33 11.80 7.64
C SER A 326 35.12 12.82 8.76
N ALA A 327 34.02 13.58 8.67
CA ALA A 327 33.42 14.30 9.79
C ALA A 327 32.09 13.63 10.16
N TYR A 328 31.74 13.64 11.45
CA TYR A 328 30.54 12.95 11.93
C TYR A 328 29.62 13.86 12.75
N LEU A 329 28.32 13.69 12.51
CA LEU A 329 27.26 14.07 13.43
C LEU A 329 26.54 12.77 13.82
N GLU A 330 26.71 12.34 15.06
CA GLU A 330 26.38 10.98 15.49
C GLU A 330 25.48 11.00 16.72
N MET A 331 24.35 10.27 16.67
CA MET A 331 23.52 10.07 17.84
C MET A 331 24.29 9.24 18.88
N ASN A 332 24.30 9.70 20.13
CA ASN A 332 24.86 8.97 21.27
C ASN A 332 23.74 8.38 22.16
N PHE A 333 22.61 8.02 21.55
CA PHE A 333 21.45 7.39 22.16
C PHE A 333 20.74 6.50 21.13
N ASP A 334 19.97 5.53 21.60
CA ASP A 334 19.19 4.63 20.75
C ASP A 334 17.72 5.05 20.73
N LEU A 335 17.14 5.07 19.54
CA LEU A 335 15.71 5.08 19.31
C LEU A 335 15.15 3.66 19.51
N THR A 336 14.00 3.51 20.15
CA THR A 336 13.54 2.21 20.66
C THR A 336 12.72 1.37 19.70
N HIS A 337 12.07 1.99 18.72
CA HIS A 337 11.10 1.38 17.80
C HIS A 337 11.56 1.42 16.34
N GLY A 338 12.88 1.32 16.08
CA GLY A 338 13.39 1.33 14.72
C GLY A 338 13.13 2.64 13.96
N ALA A 339 13.11 2.56 12.64
CA ALA A 339 12.72 3.66 11.76
C ALA A 339 11.98 3.17 10.51
N SER A 340 11.04 3.98 10.04
CA SER A 340 10.32 3.80 8.76
C SER A 340 10.66 4.87 7.72
N LYS A 341 10.99 6.08 8.17
CA LYS A 341 11.39 7.20 7.31
C LYS A 341 12.35 8.13 8.06
N ILE A 342 13.29 8.70 7.33
CA ILE A 342 14.18 9.77 7.82
C ILE A 342 14.10 10.95 6.84
N GLU A 343 13.96 12.15 7.37
CA GLU A 343 14.02 13.40 6.61
C GLU A 343 15.08 14.32 7.22
N ILE A 344 15.94 14.90 6.39
CA ILE A 344 17.07 15.71 6.84
C ILE A 344 17.16 16.95 5.95
N ILE A 345 17.26 18.13 6.56
CA ILE A 345 17.65 19.34 5.85
C ILE A 345 19.17 19.38 5.72
N HIS A 346 19.66 19.64 4.52
CA HIS A 346 21.09 19.77 4.25
C HIS A 346 21.38 20.82 3.19
N ALA A 347 22.59 21.39 3.25
CA ALA A 347 23.08 22.32 2.24
C ALA A 347 24.61 22.45 2.29
N ILE A 348 25.23 22.92 1.21
CA ILE A 348 26.61 23.41 1.32
C ILE A 348 26.65 24.75 2.07
N TYR A 349 27.71 24.94 2.83
CA TYR A 349 28.04 26.21 3.45
C TYR A 349 28.29 27.33 2.41
N GLY A 350 27.97 28.57 2.80
CA GLY A 350 28.28 29.80 2.07
C GLY A 350 27.09 30.32 1.25
N LEU A 351 26.73 31.58 1.45
CA LEU A 351 25.77 32.34 0.63
C LEU A 351 26.51 33.62 0.16
N TYR A 352 26.50 33.91 -1.14
CA TYR A 352 26.94 35.21 -1.69
C TYR A 352 28.31 35.78 -1.20
N SER A 353 29.35 34.96 -1.06
CA SER A 353 30.72 35.43 -0.80
C SER A 353 31.67 35.14 -1.97
N SER A 354 32.87 35.73 -1.95
CA SER A 354 33.98 35.43 -2.87
C SER A 354 34.62 34.05 -2.60
N ASP A 355 34.13 33.31 -1.60
CA ASP A 355 34.63 31.99 -1.24
C ASP A 355 34.04 30.93 -2.19
N PRO A 356 34.84 29.97 -2.70
CA PRO A 356 34.35 29.02 -3.68
C PRO A 356 33.27 28.12 -3.06
N LYS A 357 32.11 28.07 -3.71
CA LYS A 357 31.02 27.12 -3.43
C LYS A 357 31.48 25.72 -3.83
N VAL A 358 32.03 24.98 -2.87
CA VAL A 358 32.50 23.60 -3.09
C VAL A 358 31.40 22.62 -2.71
N ALA A 359 31.11 21.67 -3.60
CA ALA A 359 30.18 20.59 -3.32
C ALA A 359 30.67 19.71 -2.16
N SER A 360 29.73 19.07 -1.47
CA SER A 360 30.01 18.10 -0.40
C SER A 360 29.34 16.76 -0.69
N ALA A 361 29.76 15.70 -0.02
CA ALA A 361 28.99 14.46 0.01
C ALA A 361 29.04 13.81 1.38
N TRP A 362 27.98 13.05 1.65
CA TRP A 362 27.81 12.36 2.92
C TRP A 362 26.97 11.09 2.76
N ASN A 363 27.15 10.18 3.70
CA ASN A 363 26.33 8.99 3.85
C ASN A 363 25.47 9.13 5.10
N LEU A 364 24.20 8.74 5.01
CA LEU A 364 23.44 8.37 6.19
C LEU A 364 23.86 6.96 6.60
N GLU A 365 24.15 6.75 7.87
CA GLU A 365 24.51 5.45 8.40
C GLU A 365 23.73 5.17 9.68
N TYR A 366 23.46 3.89 9.95
CA TYR A 366 22.77 3.47 11.16
C TYR A 366 23.54 2.36 11.89
N SER A 367 23.27 2.23 13.18
CA SER A 367 23.84 1.24 14.07
C SER A 367 22.73 0.59 14.90
N GLN A 368 22.83 -0.73 15.12
CA GLN A 368 21.95 -1.48 16.03
C GLN A 368 22.71 -2.12 17.20
N ASP A 369 24.01 -1.83 17.33
CA ASP A 369 24.91 -2.32 18.37
C ASP A 369 25.56 -1.16 19.15
N GLN A 370 24.78 -0.08 19.34
CA GLN A 370 25.15 1.09 20.12
C GLN A 370 26.38 1.86 19.62
N GLY A 371 26.66 1.78 18.32
CA GLY A 371 27.70 2.54 17.63
C GLY A 371 28.98 1.76 17.40
N ALA A 372 29.00 0.44 17.70
CA ALA A 372 30.16 -0.41 17.47
C ALA A 372 30.36 -0.68 15.96
N THR A 373 29.28 -0.90 15.21
CA THR A 373 29.30 -1.03 13.76
C THR A 373 28.26 -0.14 13.09
N TRP A 374 28.58 0.32 11.88
CA TRP A 374 27.75 1.26 11.14
C TRP A 374 27.49 0.73 9.73
N THR A 375 26.21 0.73 9.35
CA THR A 375 25.76 0.30 8.02
C THR A 375 25.28 1.51 7.24
N LYS A 376 25.80 1.67 6.02
CA LYS A 376 25.37 2.72 5.10
C LYS A 376 23.93 2.51 4.63
N LEU A 377 23.18 3.61 4.61
CA LEU A 377 21.80 3.65 4.18
C LEU A 377 21.68 4.38 2.84
N GLY A 378 21.13 3.68 1.85
CA GLY A 378 20.88 4.25 0.52
C GLY A 378 22.16 4.66 -0.22
N ASN A 379 22.00 5.56 -1.18
CA ASN A 379 23.11 6.10 -1.95
C ASN A 379 23.79 7.26 -1.22
N THR A 380 25.05 7.53 -1.59
CA THR A 380 25.75 8.74 -1.13
C THR A 380 25.00 9.97 -1.62
N VAL A 381 24.74 10.91 -0.72
CA VAL A 381 24.12 12.19 -1.07
C VAL A 381 25.21 13.14 -1.53
N ALA A 382 25.15 13.55 -2.81
CA ALA A 382 25.96 14.63 -3.33
C ALA A 382 25.21 15.94 -3.14
N GLU A 383 25.81 16.87 -2.40
CA GLU A 383 25.24 18.15 -2.05
C GLU A 383 25.92 19.26 -2.84
N THR A 384 25.18 19.81 -3.81
CA THR A 384 25.64 20.85 -4.74
C THR A 384 24.77 22.10 -4.69
N ASN A 385 23.72 22.11 -3.87
CA ASN A 385 22.74 23.19 -3.82
C ASN A 385 23.37 24.43 -3.18
N THR A 386 23.44 25.51 -3.94
CA THR A 386 24.15 26.73 -3.55
C THR A 386 23.25 27.88 -3.09
N LYS A 387 21.95 27.63 -2.89
CA LYS A 387 20.96 28.66 -2.53
C LYS A 387 20.18 28.31 -1.27
N ASN A 388 19.14 27.49 -1.38
CA ASN A 388 18.25 27.16 -0.27
C ASN A 388 18.57 25.76 0.25
N PRO A 389 18.48 25.49 1.56
CA PRO A 389 18.55 24.12 2.06
C PRO A 389 17.55 23.21 1.36
N SER A 390 17.94 21.96 1.12
CA SER A 390 17.07 20.91 0.57
C SER A 390 16.78 19.85 1.62
N ILE A 391 15.62 19.21 1.48
CA ILE A 391 15.27 18.03 2.26
C ILE A 391 15.66 16.79 1.45
N VAL A 392 16.37 15.85 2.08
CA VAL A 392 16.52 14.49 1.60
C VAL A 392 15.67 13.54 2.42
N THR A 393 15.03 12.58 1.76
CA THR A 393 14.17 11.57 2.38
C THR A 393 14.75 10.17 2.15
N PHE A 394 14.77 9.38 3.21
CA PHE A 394 15.12 7.96 3.17
C PHE A 394 13.95 7.13 3.69
N ASN A 395 13.34 6.33 2.82
CA ASN A 395 12.33 5.35 3.21
C ASN A 395 13.03 4.04 3.59
N VAL A 396 12.74 3.53 4.78
CA VAL A 396 13.48 2.44 5.41
C VAL A 396 12.53 1.49 6.13
N ASN A 397 12.99 0.29 6.47
CA ASN A 397 12.25 -0.63 7.34
C ASN A 397 13.20 -1.24 8.37
N ILE A 398 13.76 -0.39 9.22
CA ILE A 398 14.69 -0.82 10.28
C ILE A 398 13.86 -1.14 11.52
N LYS A 399 13.97 -2.38 11.99
CA LYS A 399 13.25 -2.88 13.18
C LYS A 399 14.13 -2.88 14.42
N GLY A 400 13.52 -2.76 15.59
CA GLY A 400 14.23 -2.77 16.87
C GLY A 400 15.10 -1.53 17.11
N LYS A 401 15.92 -1.53 18.16
CA LYS A 401 16.70 -0.35 18.54
C LYS A 401 17.65 0.11 17.43
N VAL A 402 17.74 1.41 17.20
CA VAL A 402 18.60 2.00 16.17
C VAL A 402 19.10 3.38 16.57
N ARG A 403 20.31 3.74 16.13
CA ARG A 403 20.82 5.11 16.14
C ARG A 403 21.42 5.47 14.79
N PHE A 404 21.49 6.76 14.47
CA PHE A 404 21.95 7.25 13.17
C PHE A 404 23.18 8.15 13.30
N ARG A 405 23.91 8.27 12.19
CA ARG A 405 24.92 9.31 12.01
C ARG A 405 24.97 9.81 10.57
N ILE A 406 25.35 11.07 10.43
CA ILE A 406 25.84 11.65 9.18
C ILE A 406 27.34 11.40 9.12
N ASN A 407 27.79 10.69 8.09
CA ASN A 407 29.19 10.52 7.74
C ASN A 407 29.52 11.40 6.54
N LYS A 408 30.01 12.63 6.80
CA LYS A 408 30.49 13.50 5.73
C LYS A 408 31.84 12.98 5.24
N LEU A 409 31.95 12.78 3.93
CA LEU A 409 33.13 12.23 3.29
C LEU A 409 34.26 13.28 3.23
N GLY A 410 35.49 12.81 3.44
CA GLY A 410 36.73 13.53 3.17
C GLY A 410 37.24 13.26 1.75
N TYR A 411 38.48 13.68 1.47
CA TYR A 411 39.12 13.47 0.16
C TYR A 411 39.16 12.00 -0.26
N ASP A 412 39.40 11.09 0.69
CA ASP A 412 39.55 9.66 0.44
C ASP A 412 38.22 8.97 0.06
N GLY A 413 37.08 9.65 0.23
CA GLY A 413 35.75 9.08 0.04
C GLY A 413 34.89 9.70 -1.07
N TYR A 414 35.30 10.83 -1.67
CA TYR A 414 34.48 11.55 -2.66
C TYR A 414 34.86 11.23 -4.11
N PRO A 415 33.91 10.89 -5.01
CA PRO A 415 34.18 10.78 -6.43
C PRO A 415 34.45 12.19 -7.01
N ASN A 416 35.72 12.52 -7.29
CA ASN A 416 36.26 13.82 -7.78
C ASN A 416 36.88 14.76 -6.72
N GLY A 417 37.11 14.31 -5.48
CA GLY A 417 37.90 15.06 -4.48
C GLY A 417 37.29 16.37 -3.95
N GLN A 418 36.00 16.63 -4.17
CA GLN A 418 35.32 17.81 -3.61
C GLN A 418 34.89 17.53 -2.17
N THR A 419 35.15 18.46 -1.25
CA THR A 419 34.86 18.30 0.18
C THR A 419 34.47 19.63 0.80
N GLY A 420 33.45 20.31 0.28
CA GLY A 420 32.93 21.53 0.88
C GLY A 420 32.35 21.31 2.28
N MET A 421 32.25 22.39 3.06
CA MET A 421 31.57 22.35 4.35
C MET A 421 30.08 22.04 4.15
N LEU A 422 29.52 21.23 5.05
CA LEU A 422 28.14 20.74 4.98
C LEU A 422 27.37 21.26 6.19
N ASN A 423 26.22 21.88 5.95
CA ASN A 423 25.23 22.15 6.98
C ASN A 423 24.19 21.03 7.02
N ILE A 424 23.83 20.61 8.24
CA ILE A 424 22.75 19.67 8.55
C ILE A 424 21.82 20.33 9.56
N ASP A 425 20.52 20.22 9.31
CA ASP A 425 19.46 20.76 10.15
C ASP A 425 18.21 19.88 10.08
N ASP A 426 17.24 20.10 10.98
CA ASP A 426 15.95 19.43 11.07
C ASP A 426 16.01 17.92 10.78
N PHE A 427 16.81 17.19 11.56
CA PHE A 427 16.91 15.74 11.44
C PHE A 427 15.64 15.12 12.03
N THR A 428 14.80 14.50 11.20
CA THR A 428 13.51 13.91 11.60
C THR A 428 13.54 12.40 11.42
N VAL A 429 13.10 11.64 12.43
CA VAL A 429 12.93 10.19 12.36
C VAL A 429 11.49 9.80 12.64
N TYR A 430 10.95 8.94 11.78
CA TYR A 430 9.65 8.31 11.93
C TYR A 430 9.85 6.89 12.44
N GLN A 431 9.10 6.51 13.48
CA GLN A 431 9.12 5.20 14.13
C GLN A 431 8.79 4.09 13.12
N ASN A 432 9.38 2.91 13.29
CA ASN A 432 8.87 1.72 12.62
C ASN A 432 7.54 1.30 13.27
N ILE A 433 6.73 0.54 12.54
CA ILE A 433 5.46 0.02 13.01
C ILE A 433 5.65 -1.48 13.14
N ASP A 434 6.04 -1.91 14.34
CA ASP A 434 6.18 -3.32 14.70
C ASP A 434 5.04 -3.79 15.60
#